data_AF-A0A5M8P3A8-F1
#
_entry.id   AF-A0A5M8P3A8-F1
#
_cell.length_a   1.000
_cell.length_b   1.000
_cell.length_c   1.000
_cell.angle_alpha   90.00
_cell.angle_beta   90.00
_cell.angle_gamma   90.00
#
_symmetry.space_group_name_H-M   'P 1'
#
loop_
_entity.id
_entity.type
_entity.pdbx_description
1 polymer ?
#
loop_
_entity_poly.entity_id
_entity_poly.type
_entity_poly.pdbx_seq_one_letter_code
_entity_poly.pdbx_strand_id
1 'polypeptide(L)'
;MEIKSMNFVLSQHAEEQMLRRCIDKKQLLDVLGSPDEIVTGETNEDIRVYQSIFKENEQLFLLRVFVNINKQPNMVITVYKTTKIYKYYEAKI
;
A
#
# COMPACT_ATOMS: atom_id res chain seq x y z
N MET A 1 -11.75 -7.83 18.56
CA MET A 1 -10.74 -7.34 17.61
C MET A 1 -11.44 -6.31 16.74
N GLU A 2 -11.32 -5.03 17.10
CA GLU A 2 -11.98 -3.95 16.37
C GLU A 2 -11.26 -3.74 15.03
N ILE A 3 -11.91 -4.15 13.93
CA ILE A 3 -11.49 -3.72 12.60
C ILE A 3 -11.85 -2.24 12.54
N LYS A 4 -10.88 -1.35 12.79
CA LYS A 4 -11.03 0.08 12.46
C LYS A 4 -11.44 0.15 10.99
N SER A 5 -12.68 0.52 10.74
CA SER A 5 -13.20 0.78 9.40
C SER A 5 -12.53 2.04 8.85
N MET A 6 -11.28 1.93 8.41
CA MET A 6 -10.69 2.96 7.58
C MET A 6 -11.41 2.89 6.23
N ASN A 7 -12.35 3.81 6.03
CA ASN A 7 -12.99 3.98 4.74
C ASN A 7 -11.96 4.57 3.79
N PHE A 8 -11.47 3.75 2.87
CA PHE A 8 -10.63 4.18 1.76
C PHE A 8 -11.42 4.10 0.45
N VAL A 9 -11.20 5.06 -0.43
CA VAL A 9 -11.70 5.02 -1.82
C VAL A 9 -10.54 4.85 -2.79
N LEU A 10 -10.72 4.00 -3.81
CA LEU A 10 -9.73 3.87 -4.86
C LEU A 10 -9.95 4.95 -5.92
N SER A 11 -8.88 5.57 -6.36
CA SER A 11 -8.89 6.33 -7.61
C SER A 11 -8.93 5.38 -8.81
N GLN A 12 -9.42 5.86 -9.95
CA GLN A 12 -9.36 5.12 -11.22
C GLN A 12 -7.93 4.62 -11.53
N HIS A 13 -6.93 5.46 -11.27
CA HIS A 13 -5.53 5.07 -11.46
C HIS A 13 -5.15 3.88 -10.58
N ALA A 14 -5.53 3.88 -9.29
CA ALA A 14 -5.24 2.77 -8.39
C ALA A 14 -5.89 1.46 -8.87
N GLU A 15 -7.14 1.51 -9.34
CA GLU A 15 -7.85 0.34 -9.90
C GLU A 15 -7.13 -0.23 -11.12
N GLU A 16 -6.75 0.64 -12.07
CA GLU A 16 -6.00 0.24 -13.26
C GLU A 16 -4.66 -0.41 -12.88
N GLN A 17 -3.96 0.14 -11.89
CA GLN A 17 -2.68 -0.42 -11.44
C GLN A 17 -2.84 -1.77 -10.75
N MET A 18 -3.90 -1.97 -9.97
CA MET A 18 -4.20 -3.27 -9.37
C MET A 18 -4.43 -4.34 -10.44
N LEU A 19 -5.25 -4.02 -11.44
CA LEU A 19 -5.51 -4.91 -12.57
C LEU A 19 -4.24 -5.23 -13.35
N ARG A 20 -3.43 -4.22 -13.68
CA ARG A 20 -2.19 -4.38 -14.46
C ARG A 20 -1.11 -5.20 -13.74
N ARG A 21 -1.12 -5.21 -12.39
CA ARG A 21 -0.07 -5.84 -11.59
C ARG A 21 -0.56 -7.08 -10.84
N CYS A 22 -1.77 -7.54 -11.11
CA CYS A 22 -2.39 -8.67 -10.42
C CYS A 22 -2.34 -8.50 -8.89
N ILE A 23 -2.71 -7.31 -8.40
CA ILE A 23 -2.80 -7.01 -6.98
C ILE A 23 -4.25 -7.17 -6.60
N ASP A 24 -4.54 -8.14 -5.74
CA ASP A 24 -5.91 -8.42 -5.36
C ASP A 24 -6.40 -7.47 -4.25
N LYS A 25 -7.72 -7.41 -4.08
CA LYS A 25 -8.35 -6.55 -3.07
C LYS A 25 -8.00 -6.98 -1.64
N LYS A 26 -7.74 -8.27 -1.41
CA LYS A 26 -7.39 -8.78 -0.08
C LYS A 26 -6.01 -8.26 0.32
N GLN A 27 -5.01 -8.35 -0.54
CA GLN A 27 -3.67 -7.78 -0.33
C GLN A 27 -3.74 -6.28 -0.02
N LEU A 28 -4.54 -5.52 -0.77
CA LEU A 28 -4.75 -4.10 -0.52
C LEU A 28 -5.34 -3.86 0.89
N LEU A 29 -6.39 -4.59 1.26
CA LEU A 29 -7.04 -4.44 2.56
C LEU A 29 -6.12 -4.88 3.72
N ASP A 30 -5.33 -5.94 3.52
CA ASP A 30 -4.35 -6.42 4.50
C ASP A 30 -3.31 -5.30 4.78
N VAL A 31 -2.75 -4.67 3.73
CA VAL A 31 -1.80 -3.55 3.88
C VAL A 31 -2.45 -2.32 4.54
N LEU A 32 -3.68 -1.97 4.15
CA LEU A 32 -4.36 -0.79 4.70
C LEU A 32 -4.82 -0.99 6.15
N GLY A 33 -5.15 -2.22 6.54
CA GLY A 33 -5.63 -2.56 7.88
C GLY A 33 -4.51 -2.88 8.88
N SER A 34 -3.41 -3.47 8.42
CA SER A 34 -2.28 -3.89 9.25
C SER A 34 -0.95 -3.79 8.48
N PRO A 35 -0.48 -2.57 8.15
CA PRO A 35 0.78 -2.39 7.43
C PRO A 35 1.98 -2.81 8.27
N ASP A 36 2.98 -3.44 7.65
CA ASP A 36 4.31 -3.62 8.25
C ASP A 36 4.97 -2.27 8.54
N GLU A 37 4.83 -1.31 7.62
CA GLU A 37 5.39 0.04 7.76
C GLU A 37 4.49 1.10 7.11
N ILE A 38 4.45 2.29 7.73
CA ILE A 38 3.82 3.48 7.16
C ILE A 38 4.91 4.53 6.94
N VAL A 39 5.26 4.79 5.69
CA VAL A 39 6.25 5.81 5.33
C VAL A 39 5.54 7.15 5.14
N THR A 40 6.10 8.20 5.74
CA THR A 40 5.62 9.59 5.63
C THR A 40 6.69 10.46 4.98
N GLY A 41 6.31 11.44 4.17
CA GLY A 41 7.24 12.43 3.61
C GLY A 41 8.08 11.96 2.42
N GLU A 42 7.88 10.74 1.89
CA GLU A 42 8.57 10.24 0.69
C GLU A 42 8.15 10.99 -0.58
N THR A 43 6.88 11.39 -0.67
CA THR A 43 6.34 12.13 -1.83
C THR A 43 6.01 13.57 -1.45
N ASN A 44 5.13 13.76 -0.47
CA ASN A 44 4.82 15.03 0.18
C ASN A 44 4.13 14.73 1.53
N GLU A 45 3.77 15.77 2.29
CA GLU A 45 3.16 15.67 3.62
C GLU A 45 1.74 15.04 3.64
N ASP A 46 1.02 15.13 2.51
CA ASP A 46 -0.36 14.65 2.38
C ASP A 46 -0.44 13.19 1.96
N ILE A 47 0.69 12.60 1.57
CA ILE A 47 0.78 11.21 1.12
C ILE A 47 1.43 10.35 2.19
N ARG A 48 0.71 9.30 2.57
CA ARG A 48 1.25 8.19 3.36
C ARG A 48 1.40 6.97 2.48
N VAL A 49 2.51 6.26 2.61
CA VAL A 49 2.74 4.99 1.92
C VAL A 49 2.58 3.88 2.93
N TYR A 50 1.49 3.15 2.83
CA TYR A 50 1.27 1.92 3.58
C TYR A 50 1.95 0.79 2.81
N GLN A 51 2.85 0.06 3.45
CA GLN A 51 3.57 -1.00 2.76
C GLN A 51 3.72 -2.25 3.61
N SER A 52 3.75 -3.40 2.94
CA SER A 52 3.98 -4.70 3.59
C SER A 52 4.65 -5.68 2.65
N ILE A 53 5.43 -6.58 3.23
CA ILE A 53 6.11 -7.66 2.52
C ILE A 53 5.16 -8.85 2.41
N PHE A 54 5.04 -9.35 1.19
CA PHE A 54 4.27 -10.54 0.89
C PHE A 54 5.18 -11.57 0.24
N LYS A 55 4.83 -12.84 0.45
CA LYS A 55 5.43 -13.98 -0.24
C LYS A 55 4.46 -14.48 -1.30
N GLU A 56 4.85 -14.40 -2.56
CA GLU A 56 4.15 -15.01 -3.69
C GLU A 56 5.05 -16.13 -4.21
N ASN A 57 4.60 -17.38 -4.08
CA ASN A 57 5.41 -18.57 -4.36
C ASN A 57 6.71 -18.57 -3.52
N GLU A 58 7.87 -18.49 -4.18
CA GLU A 58 9.19 -18.46 -3.54
C GLU A 58 9.81 -17.05 -3.50
N GLN A 59 9.11 -16.04 -4.02
CA GLN A 59 9.63 -14.67 -4.13
C GLN A 59 8.94 -13.74 -3.13
N LEU A 60 9.75 -12.95 -2.44
CA LEU A 60 9.25 -11.83 -1.63
C LEU A 60 9.08 -10.58 -2.50
N PHE A 61 8.03 -9.83 -2.22
CA PHE A 61 7.80 -8.50 -2.80
C PHE A 61 7.25 -7.56 -1.74
N LEU A 62 7.56 -6.28 -1.92
CA LEU A 62 6.99 -5.19 -1.14
C LEU A 62 5.79 -4.63 -1.91
N LEU A 63 4.60 -4.74 -1.33
CA LEU A 63 3.41 -4.05 -1.81
C LEU A 63 3.37 -2.66 -1.19
N ARG A 64 3.19 -1.63 -2.02
CA ARG A 64 3.17 -0.22 -1.60
C ARG A 64 1.86 0.41 -2.03
N VAL A 65 1.18 1.05 -1.09
CA VAL A 65 -0.15 1.66 -1.25
C VAL A 65 -0.05 3.13 -0.86
N PHE A 66 -0.21 4.01 -1.85
CA PHE A 66 -0.08 5.45 -1.67
C PHE A 66 -1.45 6.05 -1.38
N VAL A 67 -1.59 6.67 -0.21
CA VAL A 67 -2.86 7.20 0.29
C VAL A 67 -2.76 8.71 0.47
N ASN A 68 -3.68 9.44 -0.16
CA ASN A 68 -3.95 10.83 0.17
C ASN A 68 -4.80 10.90 1.45
N ILE A 69 -4.22 11.44 2.51
CA ILE A 69 -4.87 11.58 3.81
C ILE A 69 -5.62 12.91 4.00
N ASN A 70 -5.54 13.84 3.03
CA ASN A 70 -6.29 15.08 3.02
C ASN A 70 -7.68 14.94 2.38
N LYS A 71 -8.02 13.76 1.85
CA LYS A 71 -9.36 13.45 1.34
C LYS A 71 -10.19 12.77 2.42
N GLN A 72 -11.50 13.04 2.41
CA GLN A 72 -12.47 12.32 3.24
C GLN A 72 -13.54 11.68 2.33
N PRO A 73 -13.65 10.34 2.28
CA PRO A 73 -12.72 9.35 2.85
C PRO A 73 -11.29 9.44 2.27
N ASN A 74 -10.31 8.85 2.97
CA ASN A 74 -8.93 8.76 2.49
C ASN A 74 -8.90 8.11 1.09
N MET A 75 -8.05 8.60 0.19
CA MET A 75 -8.04 8.12 -1.19
C MET A 75 -6.75 7.37 -1.53
N VAL A 76 -6.86 6.15 -2.03
CA VAL A 76 -5.75 5.42 -2.63
C VAL A 76 -5.47 5.98 -4.02
N ILE A 77 -4.30 6.60 -4.18
CA ILE A 77 -3.89 7.23 -5.45
C ILE A 77 -3.21 6.22 -6.37
N THR A 78 -2.35 5.37 -5.84
CA THR A 78 -1.66 4.35 -6.64
C THR A 78 -1.24 3.17 -5.77
N VAL A 79 -1.08 2.02 -6.42
CA VAL A 79 -0.65 0.77 -5.80
C VAL A 79 0.32 0.06 -6.72
N TYR A 80 1.43 -0.44 -6.18
CA TYR A 80 2.33 -1.31 -6.94
C TYR A 80 3.11 -2.26 -6.04
N LYS A 81 3.59 -3.35 -6.64
CA LYS A 81 4.55 -4.26 -6.00
C LYS A 81 5.93 -4.14 -6.62
N THR A 82 6.96 -4.36 -5.81
CA THR A 82 8.36 -4.37 -6.26
C THR A 82 9.16 -5.42 -5.52
N THR A 83 10.14 -6.03 -6.19
CA THR A 83 11.14 -6.92 -5.56
C THR A 83 12.30 -6.15 -4.94
N LYS A 84 12.38 -4.83 -5.17
CA LYS A 84 13.43 -3.95 -4.61
C LYS A 84 13.17 -3.59 -3.15
N ILE A 85 12.95 -4.58 -2.29
CA ILE A 85 12.56 -4.40 -0.88
C ILE A 85 13.61 -3.53 -0.15
N TYR A 86 14.89 -3.85 -0.31
CA TYR A 86 16.01 -3.12 0.30
C TYR A 86 16.11 -1.63 -0.06
N LYS A 87 15.44 -1.19 -1.13
CA LYS A 87 15.43 0.23 -1.53
C LYS A 87 14.40 1.03 -0.72
N TYR A 88 13.34 0.37 -0.25
CA TYR A 88 12.13 1.04 0.23
C TYR A 88 11.72 0.62 1.63
N TYR A 89 12.34 -0.42 2.17
CA TYR A 89 12.07 -0.96 3.50
C TYR A 89 13.26 -0.61 4.40
N GLU A 90 13.06 0.33 5.31
CA GLU A 90 14.10 0.86 6.20
C GLU A 90 14.44 -0.11 7.34
N ALA A 91 13.52 -1.03 7.67
CA ALA A 91 13.80 -2.10 8.59
C ALA A 91 14.80 -3.08 7.94
N LYS A 92 16.06 -2.97 8.39
CA LYS A 92 17.17 -3.89 8.10
C LYS A 92 16.67 -5.34 8.06
N ILE A 93 16.64 -5.91 6.86
CA ILE A 93 16.67 -7.37 6.67
C ILE A 93 18.09 -7.84 6.92
#